data_AF-A0A812Q529-F1
#
_entry.id   AF-A0A812Q529-F1
#
_cell.length_a   1.000
_cell.length_b   1.000
_cell.length_c   1.000
_cell.angle_alpha   90.00
_cell.angle_beta   90.00
_cell.angle_gamma   90.00
#
_symmetry.space_group_name_H-M   'P 1'
#
loop_
_entity.id
_entity.type
_entity.pdbx_description
1 polymer ?
#
loop_
_entity_poly.entity_id
_entity_poly.type
_entity_poly.pdbx_seq_one_letter_code
_entity_poly.pdbx_strand_id
1 'polypeptide(L)'
;MDVLTALLTPNPDGCECFEPNPFKPEKCKNCGRVWTEHLGVISEAHLKVFLQQKQKSQEDKDKKEAEAKQAAAAKKSAKKRASQAVEDDWLFGADKDEPEKNEEESDDDLGFRMFSAADFVNSDPGPVEPNRQLKVVNLIDWGECDVAQELSGAGEATGSSASTMAPPVEVRQTLPDPRVGGDPHFQESFGSAPSLVPLSVSGNQDLVTEIQHLKQMLADANEEKDIQVAIVRDEVQEKEQEIQALLRQKNETEVLLREARQKIESEASPAADASSPEQLAEVQQLRAKVAEAEAKLEAREAQEAAVSAEVQQLRARVAESEAEAEGRMPPPDQSSEVLQLRARADEAEALLKALQQRDPAAPSEVQSRNSDGAPQDDSVEVQQLKTRASEAEERLEALQKDIAAREEAATIQSQAKQAELEAWQQKHAASSAEVVQLRARLAEVEEELKALQHSAAAPVQHAEDAQAAKALRDVRMHAEQQLAWILQRMGVTHQAAELQKVGATAPCV
;
A
#
# COMPACT_ATOMS: atom_id res chain seq x y z
N MET A 1 -0.13 -38.05 8.42
CA MET A 1 -1.40 -38.80 8.35
C MET A 1 -2.53 -37.99 8.98
N ASP A 2 -2.33 -37.43 10.19
CA ASP A 2 -3.40 -36.72 10.93
C ASP A 2 -3.98 -35.47 10.26
N VAL A 3 -3.19 -34.74 9.45
CA VAL A 3 -3.68 -33.57 8.72
C VAL A 3 -4.63 -33.96 7.57
N LEU A 4 -4.46 -35.16 7.00
CA LEU A 4 -5.29 -35.62 5.88
C LEU A 4 -6.65 -36.13 6.36
N THR A 5 -6.70 -36.73 7.54
CA THR A 5 -7.94 -37.19 8.17
C THR A 5 -8.78 -36.04 8.72
N ALA A 6 -8.18 -34.88 9.04
CA ALA A 6 -8.89 -33.70 9.54
C ALA A 6 -9.82 -33.03 8.50
N LEU A 7 -9.59 -33.25 7.20
CA LEU A 7 -10.40 -32.70 6.12
C LEU A 7 -11.57 -33.58 5.70
N LEU A 8 -11.66 -34.79 6.24
CA LEU A 8 -12.64 -35.79 5.84
C LEU A 8 -13.76 -35.87 6.89
N THR A 9 -15.01 -35.79 6.44
CA THR A 9 -16.18 -35.99 7.30
C THR A 9 -16.53 -37.47 7.42
N PRO A 10 -17.03 -37.93 8.59
CA PRO A 10 -17.48 -39.31 8.78
C PRO A 10 -18.55 -39.70 7.77
N ASN A 11 -18.45 -40.92 7.24
CA ASN A 11 -19.37 -41.46 6.23
C ASN A 11 -20.82 -41.52 6.74
N PRO A 12 -21.73 -40.66 6.25
CA PRO A 12 -23.07 -40.54 6.80
C PRO A 12 -24.01 -41.66 6.35
N ASP A 13 -23.73 -42.31 5.20
CA ASP A 13 -24.64 -43.28 4.57
C ASP A 13 -24.15 -44.73 4.68
N GLY A 14 -23.04 -44.98 5.40
CA GLY A 14 -22.50 -46.32 5.57
C GLY A 14 -22.00 -46.97 4.28
N CYS A 15 -21.57 -46.18 3.28
CA CYS A 15 -20.93 -46.69 2.07
C CYS A 15 -19.79 -47.66 2.39
N GLU A 16 -19.86 -48.91 1.93
CA GLU A 16 -18.84 -49.93 2.23
C GLU A 16 -17.50 -49.66 1.53
N CYS A 17 -17.53 -49.05 0.34
CA CYS A 17 -16.32 -48.71 -0.41
C CYS A 17 -16.53 -47.46 -1.28
N PHE A 18 -15.49 -46.63 -1.37
CA PHE A 18 -15.47 -45.50 -2.30
C PHE A 18 -14.96 -45.95 -3.69
N GLU A 19 -15.87 -46.01 -4.65
CA GLU A 19 -15.54 -46.12 -6.08
C GLU A 19 -15.68 -44.74 -6.76
N PRO A 20 -14.60 -44.17 -7.36
CA PRO A 20 -14.69 -42.91 -8.09
C PRO A 20 -15.68 -43.01 -9.25
N ASN A 21 -16.56 -42.03 -9.41
CA ASN A 21 -17.46 -41.98 -10.56
C ASN A 21 -16.68 -41.59 -11.83
N PRO A 22 -16.78 -42.34 -12.94
CA PRO A 22 -16.01 -42.10 -14.17
C PRO A 22 -16.28 -40.73 -14.81
N PHE A 23 -17.44 -40.13 -14.55
CA PHE A 23 -17.80 -38.81 -15.09
C PHE A 23 -17.49 -37.65 -14.14
N LYS A 24 -17.42 -37.94 -12.84
CA LYS A 24 -17.20 -36.95 -11.78
C LYS A 24 -16.34 -37.60 -10.71
N PRO A 25 -15.00 -37.63 -10.86
CA PRO A 25 -14.13 -38.40 -9.98
C PRO A 25 -14.28 -37.96 -8.51
N GLU A 26 -14.67 -36.71 -8.27
CA GLU A 26 -14.93 -36.18 -6.93
C GLU A 26 -16.12 -36.81 -6.21
N LYS A 27 -17.00 -37.54 -6.90
CA LYS A 27 -18.20 -38.15 -6.34
C LYS A 27 -18.08 -39.67 -6.32
N CYS A 28 -18.57 -40.27 -5.24
CA CYS A 28 -18.71 -41.71 -5.11
C CYS A 28 -19.77 -42.22 -6.09
N LYS A 29 -19.48 -43.30 -6.80
CA LYS A 29 -20.40 -43.96 -7.72
C LYS A 29 -21.63 -44.55 -7.02
N ASN A 30 -21.47 -44.99 -5.76
CA ASN A 30 -22.50 -45.74 -5.03
C ASN A 30 -23.52 -44.83 -4.33
N CYS A 31 -23.09 -43.73 -3.69
CA CYS A 31 -23.99 -42.80 -3.00
C CYS A 31 -24.09 -41.40 -3.62
N GLY A 32 -23.25 -41.07 -4.62
CA GLY A 32 -23.25 -39.76 -5.27
C GLY A 32 -22.67 -38.61 -4.43
N ARG A 33 -22.27 -38.85 -3.18
CA ARG A 33 -21.64 -37.84 -2.30
C ARG A 33 -20.18 -37.63 -2.66
N VAL A 34 -19.65 -36.49 -2.22
CA VAL A 34 -18.25 -36.11 -2.45
C VAL A 34 -17.29 -37.02 -1.68
N TRP A 35 -16.08 -37.21 -2.23
CA TRP A 35 -15.04 -38.06 -1.64
C TRP A 35 -14.62 -37.61 -0.23
N THR A 36 -14.81 -36.33 0.10
CA THR A 36 -14.50 -35.78 1.42
C THR A 36 -15.40 -36.33 2.52
N GLU A 37 -16.58 -36.86 2.19
CA GLU A 37 -17.53 -37.48 3.12
C GLU A 37 -17.29 -38.98 3.33
N HIS A 38 -16.18 -39.54 2.86
CA HIS A 38 -15.92 -40.99 2.89
C HIS A 38 -14.75 -41.36 3.81
N LEU A 39 -14.66 -40.72 4.98
CA LEU A 39 -13.63 -41.01 5.97
C LEU A 39 -13.62 -42.52 6.32
N GLY A 40 -12.47 -43.16 6.14
CA GLY A 40 -12.23 -44.56 6.51
C GLY A 40 -12.55 -45.61 5.43
N VAL A 41 -13.31 -45.28 4.38
CA VAL A 41 -13.71 -46.23 3.32
C VAL A 41 -13.08 -45.94 1.96
N ILE A 42 -12.37 -44.82 1.85
CA ILE A 42 -11.58 -44.46 0.67
C ILE A 42 -10.17 -45.04 0.75
N SER A 43 -9.72 -45.70 -0.32
CA SER A 43 -8.37 -46.23 -0.39
C SER A 43 -7.33 -45.09 -0.35
N GLU A 44 -6.19 -45.33 0.31
CA GLU A 44 -5.10 -44.35 0.40
C GLU A 44 -4.57 -43.95 -0.98
N ALA A 45 -4.59 -44.88 -1.95
CA ALA A 45 -4.20 -44.62 -3.33
C ALA A 45 -5.11 -43.56 -3.99
N HIS A 46 -6.43 -43.67 -3.82
CA HIS A 46 -7.37 -42.68 -4.34
C HIS A 46 -7.23 -41.34 -3.63
N LEU A 47 -7.02 -41.31 -2.31
CA LEU A 47 -6.76 -40.07 -1.58
C LEU A 47 -5.54 -39.32 -2.13
N LYS A 48 -4.45 -40.02 -2.41
CA LYS A 48 -3.24 -39.39 -2.99
C LYS A 48 -3.52 -38.75 -4.35
N VAL A 49 -4.30 -39.41 -5.20
CA VAL A 49 -4.67 -38.87 -6.52
C VAL A 49 -5.53 -37.60 -6.38
N PHE A 50 -6.52 -37.59 -5.50
CA PHE A 50 -7.36 -36.39 -5.29
C PHE A 50 -6.58 -35.22 -4.68
N LEU A 51 -5.67 -35.50 -3.74
CA LEU A 51 -4.84 -34.47 -3.15
C LEU A 51 -3.87 -33.87 -4.16
N GLN A 52 -3.23 -34.71 -5.00
CA GLN A 52 -2.39 -34.23 -6.10
C GLN A 52 -3.19 -33.43 -7.13
N GLN A 53 -4.42 -33.86 -7.45
CA GLN A 53 -5.29 -33.13 -8.37
C GLN A 53 -5.72 -31.77 -7.78
N LYS A 54 -6.03 -31.72 -6.48
CA LYS A 54 -6.37 -30.47 -5.78
C LYS A 54 -5.18 -29.53 -5.67
N GLN A 55 -3.99 -30.04 -5.33
CA GLN A 55 -2.75 -29.27 -5.33
C GLN A 55 -2.45 -28.71 -6.71
N LYS A 56 -2.51 -29.54 -7.76
CA LYS A 56 -2.30 -29.11 -9.14
C LYS A 56 -3.31 -28.06 -9.58
N SER A 57 -4.59 -28.22 -9.24
CA SER A 57 -5.62 -27.22 -9.55
C SER A 57 -5.40 -25.90 -8.81
N GLN A 58 -4.87 -25.93 -7.60
CA GLN A 58 -4.52 -24.73 -6.84
C GLN A 58 -3.28 -24.06 -7.44
N GLU A 59 -2.23 -24.82 -7.76
CA GLU A 59 -1.03 -24.33 -8.44
C GLU A 59 -1.36 -23.72 -9.81
N ASP A 60 -2.23 -24.36 -10.60
CA ASP A 60 -2.69 -23.83 -11.89
C ASP A 60 -3.52 -22.53 -11.71
N LYS A 61 -4.28 -22.41 -10.61
CA LYS A 61 -5.04 -21.20 -10.28
C LYS A 61 -4.10 -20.07 -9.86
N ASP A 62 -3.16 -20.34 -8.97
CA ASP A 62 -2.17 -19.39 -8.48
C ASP A 62 -1.25 -18.92 -9.61
N LYS A 63 -0.87 -19.83 -10.52
CA LYS A 63 -0.10 -19.51 -11.73
C LYS A 63 -0.89 -18.58 -12.67
N LYS A 64 -2.17 -18.88 -12.93
CA LYS A 64 -3.02 -18.00 -13.76
C LYS A 64 -3.22 -16.63 -13.12
N GLU A 65 -3.37 -16.55 -11.81
CA GLU A 65 -3.47 -15.28 -11.08
C GLU A 65 -2.17 -14.48 -11.15
N ALA A 66 -1.01 -15.15 -10.99
CA ALA A 66 0.29 -14.51 -11.13
C ALA A 66 0.54 -13.99 -12.57
N GLU A 67 0.18 -14.77 -13.60
CA GLU A 67 0.27 -14.35 -15.00
C GLU A 67 -0.67 -13.17 -15.29
N ALA A 68 -1.91 -13.20 -14.78
CA ALA A 68 -2.85 -12.08 -14.92
C ALA A 68 -2.34 -10.80 -14.23
N LYS A 69 -1.73 -10.93 -13.05
CA LYS A 69 -1.14 -9.81 -12.31
C LYS A 69 0.08 -9.23 -13.04
N GLN A 70 0.94 -10.08 -13.59
CA GLN A 70 2.08 -9.63 -14.41
C GLN A 70 1.62 -8.96 -15.71
N ALA A 71 0.60 -9.49 -16.38
CA ALA A 71 0.02 -8.87 -17.57
C ALA A 71 -0.62 -7.51 -17.26
N ALA A 72 -1.31 -7.38 -16.13
CA ALA A 72 -1.87 -6.10 -15.68
C ALA A 72 -0.75 -5.08 -15.36
N ALA A 73 0.31 -5.51 -14.68
CA ALA A 73 1.47 -4.66 -14.39
C ALA A 73 2.19 -4.22 -15.68
N ALA A 74 2.37 -5.12 -16.65
CA ALA A 74 2.96 -4.80 -17.94
C ALA A 74 2.09 -3.84 -18.77
N LYS A 75 0.76 -3.98 -18.73
CA LYS A 75 -0.17 -3.02 -19.36
C LYS A 75 -0.12 -1.66 -18.68
N LYS A 76 -0.05 -1.60 -17.35
CA LYS A 76 0.10 -0.34 -16.59
C LYS A 76 1.43 0.35 -16.91
N SER A 77 2.54 -0.39 -16.96
CA SER A 77 3.86 0.19 -17.29
C SER A 77 3.96 0.60 -18.76
N ALA A 78 3.34 -0.14 -19.69
CA ALA A 78 3.23 0.26 -21.09
C ALA A 78 2.37 1.52 -21.25
N LYS A 79 1.24 1.62 -20.53
CA LYS A 79 0.41 2.84 -20.52
C LYS A 79 1.16 4.04 -19.93
N LYS A 80 1.90 3.85 -18.84
CA LYS A 80 2.76 4.89 -18.23
C LYS A 80 3.86 5.35 -19.18
N ARG A 81 4.52 4.42 -19.89
CA ARG A 81 5.51 4.77 -20.92
C ARG A 81 4.88 5.50 -22.11
N ALA A 82 3.71 5.08 -22.56
CA ALA A 82 2.99 5.72 -23.66
C ALA A 82 2.49 7.14 -23.29
N SER A 83 2.07 7.38 -22.05
CA SER A 83 1.66 8.72 -21.60
C SER A 83 2.87 9.62 -21.30
N GLN A 84 3.96 9.06 -20.78
CA GLN A 84 5.15 9.85 -20.41
C GLN A 84 6.00 10.24 -21.64
N ALA A 85 6.06 9.39 -22.67
CA ALA A 85 6.84 9.68 -23.88
C ALA A 85 6.24 10.80 -24.77
N VAL A 86 4.96 11.15 -24.63
CA VAL A 86 4.34 12.17 -25.49
C VAL A 86 4.59 13.59 -24.99
N GLU A 87 4.75 13.80 -23.68
CA GLU A 87 4.92 15.14 -23.10
C GLU A 87 6.41 15.52 -22.91
N ASP A 88 7.31 14.55 -22.68
CA ASP A 88 8.75 14.83 -22.50
C ASP A 88 9.53 14.96 -23.82
N ASP A 89 9.09 14.30 -24.90
CA ASP A 89 9.80 14.35 -26.20
C ASP A 89 9.58 15.70 -26.92
N TRP A 90 8.49 16.41 -26.60
CA TRP A 90 8.27 17.78 -27.07
C TRP A 90 9.02 18.82 -26.23
N LEU A 91 9.36 18.50 -24.96
CA LEU A 91 10.01 19.43 -24.04
C LEU A 91 11.54 19.32 -24.03
N PHE A 92 12.12 18.17 -24.38
CA PHE A 92 13.57 17.94 -24.41
C PHE A 92 14.17 17.67 -25.82
N GLY A 93 13.35 17.72 -26.88
CA GLY A 93 13.73 17.41 -28.25
C GLY A 93 14.22 18.56 -29.13
N ALA A 94 14.94 19.54 -28.59
CA ALA A 94 15.69 20.51 -29.40
C ALA A 94 17.04 20.81 -28.75
N ASP A 95 18.10 20.62 -29.53
CA ASP A 95 19.49 20.98 -29.24
C ASP A 95 20.27 20.03 -28.31
N LYS A 96 20.62 18.86 -28.84
CA LYS A 96 21.90 18.25 -28.48
C LYS A 96 22.56 17.58 -29.68
N ASP A 97 23.33 18.42 -30.37
CA ASP A 97 24.36 18.07 -31.32
C ASP A 97 25.44 17.14 -30.70
N GLU A 98 25.92 16.24 -31.59
CA GLU A 98 27.25 15.62 -31.67
C GLU A 98 27.61 14.39 -30.76
N PRO A 99 28.54 13.51 -31.19
CA PRO A 99 28.67 12.88 -32.52
C PRO A 99 29.11 11.39 -32.48
N GLU A 100 29.14 10.79 -33.67
CA GLU A 100 29.93 9.62 -34.13
C GLU A 100 29.53 8.17 -33.71
N LYS A 101 29.07 7.47 -34.76
CA LYS A 101 29.43 6.11 -35.19
C LYS A 101 28.98 4.94 -34.31
N ASN A 102 27.83 4.38 -34.69
CA ASN A 102 27.79 2.99 -35.15
C ASN A 102 26.73 2.85 -36.24
N GLU A 103 27.19 2.69 -37.48
CA GLU A 103 26.39 2.38 -38.65
C GLU A 103 26.09 0.89 -38.68
N GLU A 104 25.03 0.43 -38.03
CA GLU A 104 24.36 -0.83 -38.42
C GLU A 104 22.83 -0.67 -38.29
N GLU A 105 22.22 -0.39 -39.45
CA GLU A 105 20.97 -1.02 -39.90
C GLU A 105 19.68 -0.73 -39.10
N SER A 106 19.05 0.43 -39.34
CA SER A 106 17.61 0.61 -39.05
C SER A 106 16.93 1.42 -40.16
N ASP A 107 16.13 0.70 -40.95
CA ASP A 107 15.43 1.09 -42.18
C ASP A 107 14.13 1.88 -41.90
N ASP A 108 14.16 2.83 -40.95
CA ASP A 108 12.98 3.59 -40.50
C ASP A 108 13.01 5.07 -40.94
N ASP A 109 13.71 5.38 -42.03
CA ASP A 109 13.83 6.73 -42.59
C ASP A 109 12.64 7.11 -43.49
N LEU A 110 11.43 6.82 -43.01
CA LEU A 110 10.18 7.42 -43.52
C LEU A 110 9.66 8.50 -42.56
N GLY A 111 10.60 9.26 -41.97
CA GLY A 111 10.32 10.48 -41.23
C GLY A 111 9.45 11.41 -42.08
N PHE A 112 8.39 11.94 -41.47
CA PHE A 112 7.43 12.87 -42.07
C PHE A 112 8.15 14.06 -42.71
N ARG A 113 8.37 14.00 -44.04
CA ARG A 113 8.81 15.15 -44.82
C ARG A 113 7.72 16.22 -44.77
N MET A 114 8.01 17.33 -44.09
CA MET A 114 7.22 18.55 -44.24
C MET A 114 7.37 19.03 -45.68
N PHE A 115 6.31 18.88 -46.48
CA PHE A 115 6.23 19.44 -47.81
C PHE A 115 6.32 20.96 -47.71
N SER A 116 7.39 21.52 -48.25
CA SER A 116 7.53 22.96 -48.39
C SER A 116 6.65 23.43 -49.55
N ALA A 117 6.22 24.69 -49.55
CA ALA A 117 5.38 25.24 -50.63
C ALA A 117 6.02 25.11 -52.03
N ALA A 118 7.34 24.88 -52.11
CA ALA A 118 8.04 24.63 -53.36
C ALA A 118 7.79 23.21 -53.93
N ASP A 119 7.49 22.23 -53.08
CA ASP A 119 7.27 20.83 -53.49
C ASP A 119 5.92 20.64 -54.22
N PHE A 120 5.00 21.59 -54.03
CA PHE A 120 3.72 21.63 -54.76
C PHE A 120 3.85 22.20 -56.18
N VAL A 121 4.96 22.86 -56.53
CA VAL A 121 5.09 23.54 -57.84
C VAL A 121 5.74 22.63 -58.89
N ASN A 122 6.49 21.60 -58.49
CA ASN A 122 7.23 20.72 -59.40
C ASN A 122 6.69 19.28 -59.51
N SER A 123 5.49 19.01 -58.97
CA SER A 123 4.87 17.69 -59.10
C SER A 123 4.07 17.61 -60.41
N ASP A 124 4.70 17.08 -61.46
CA ASP A 124 4.02 16.72 -62.71
C ASP A 124 2.88 15.73 -62.40
N PRO A 125 1.64 15.97 -62.87
CA PRO A 125 0.51 15.09 -62.59
C PRO A 125 0.68 13.77 -63.35
N GLY A 126 1.09 12.73 -62.63
CA GLY A 126 1.00 11.35 -63.09
C GLY A 126 -0.45 10.95 -63.42
N PRO A 127 -0.64 9.92 -64.26
CA PRO A 127 -1.95 9.57 -64.82
C PRO A 127 -2.96 9.20 -63.72
N VAL A 128 -4.02 10.00 -63.66
CA VAL A 128 -5.15 9.84 -62.74
C VAL A 128 -5.91 8.56 -63.11
N GLU A 129 -5.81 7.53 -62.28
CA GLU A 129 -6.76 6.41 -62.30
C GLU A 129 -8.15 6.92 -61.87
N PRO A 130 -9.20 6.70 -62.68
CA PRO A 130 -10.53 7.11 -62.30
C PRO A 130 -11.11 6.12 -61.29
N ASN A 131 -11.67 6.68 -60.22
CA ASN A 131 -12.81 6.12 -59.49
C ASN A 131 -12.51 5.06 -58.42
N ARG A 132 -11.88 5.46 -57.32
CA ARG A 132 -12.12 4.83 -56.01
C ARG A 132 -13.10 5.69 -55.23
N GLN A 133 -14.36 5.30 -55.24
CA GLN A 133 -15.36 5.84 -54.31
C GLN A 133 -14.82 5.70 -52.89
N LEU A 134 -14.73 6.83 -52.18
CA LEU A 134 -14.34 6.89 -50.78
C LEU A 134 -15.31 6.04 -49.96
N LYS A 135 -14.88 4.81 -49.64
CA LYS A 135 -15.61 3.93 -48.75
C LYS A 135 -15.30 4.41 -47.34
N VAL A 136 -16.20 5.22 -46.79
CA VAL A 136 -16.18 5.55 -45.35
C VAL A 136 -16.48 4.26 -44.61
N VAL A 137 -15.43 3.53 -44.24
CA VAL A 137 -15.53 2.36 -43.36
C VAL A 137 -15.57 2.92 -41.94
N ASN A 138 -16.71 2.77 -41.27
CA ASN A 138 -16.87 3.18 -39.89
C ASN A 138 -15.99 2.26 -39.03
N LEU A 139 -14.86 2.79 -38.54
CA LEU A 139 -13.86 2.03 -37.75
C LEU A 139 -14.26 1.86 -36.28
N ILE A 140 -15.40 2.42 -35.89
CA ILE A 140 -15.96 2.22 -34.55
C ILE A 140 -16.97 1.09 -34.65
N ASP A 141 -16.54 -0.10 -34.24
CA ASP A 141 -17.43 -1.24 -34.01
C ASP A 141 -18.21 -1.01 -32.71
N TRP A 142 -19.40 -0.44 -32.82
CA TRP A 142 -20.29 -0.21 -31.68
C TRP A 142 -20.92 -1.51 -31.14
N GLY A 143 -20.71 -2.66 -31.81
CA GLY A 143 -21.22 -3.95 -31.36
C GLY A 143 -20.59 -4.47 -30.08
N GLU A 144 -19.40 -4.00 -29.71
CA GLU A 144 -18.77 -4.31 -28.42
C GLU A 144 -19.32 -3.46 -27.26
N CYS A 145 -20.10 -2.41 -27.55
CA CYS A 145 -20.80 -1.59 -26.56
C CYS A 145 -22.26 -2.04 -26.33
N ASP A 146 -22.77 -3.04 -27.05
CA ASP A 146 -24.00 -3.74 -26.70
C ASP A 146 -23.72 -4.70 -25.53
N VAL A 147 -23.43 -4.13 -24.36
CA VAL A 147 -23.52 -4.85 -23.09
C VAL A 147 -24.98 -5.28 -22.98
N ALA A 148 -25.22 -6.59 -23.02
CA ALA A 148 -26.53 -7.16 -22.78
C ALA A 148 -27.02 -6.66 -21.42
N GLN A 149 -27.86 -5.63 -21.47
CA GLN A 149 -28.53 -5.07 -20.32
C GLN A 149 -29.54 -6.13 -19.88
N GLU A 150 -29.10 -7.01 -18.98
CA GLU A 150 -29.99 -7.97 -18.33
C GLU A 150 -31.09 -7.20 -17.61
N LEU A 151 -32.27 -7.28 -18.22
CA LEU A 151 -33.53 -6.70 -17.80
C LEU A 151 -33.83 -7.05 -16.34
N SER A 152 -33.65 -6.08 -15.45
CA SER A 152 -34.44 -5.93 -14.23
C SER A 152 -35.24 -4.63 -14.32
N GLY A 153 -36.43 -4.77 -14.92
CA GLY A 153 -37.68 -4.07 -14.61
C GLY A 153 -37.69 -2.58 -14.26
N ALA A 154 -38.21 -1.83 -15.24
CA ALA A 154 -39.18 -0.73 -15.11
C ALA A 154 -38.70 0.67 -14.64
N GLY A 155 -38.70 1.60 -15.60
CA GLY A 155 -38.79 3.03 -15.33
C GLY A 155 -38.23 3.92 -16.44
N GLU A 156 -39.02 4.20 -17.49
CA GLU A 156 -38.91 5.43 -18.30
C GLU A 156 -38.74 6.65 -17.36
N ALA A 157 -37.92 7.68 -17.61
CA ALA A 157 -37.91 8.54 -18.78
C ALA A 157 -36.77 9.58 -18.72
N THR A 158 -36.39 10.06 -19.92
CA THR A 158 -35.91 11.42 -20.26
C THR A 158 -34.54 11.93 -19.79
N GLY A 159 -33.67 12.18 -20.79
CA GLY A 159 -33.31 13.57 -21.13
C GLY A 159 -31.88 14.03 -20.86
N SER A 160 -31.13 14.20 -21.95
CA SER A 160 -29.86 14.91 -22.12
C SER A 160 -29.65 16.17 -21.25
N SER A 161 -28.40 16.42 -20.84
CA SER A 161 -27.63 17.60 -21.27
C SER A 161 -26.19 17.61 -20.75
N ALA A 162 -25.27 17.81 -21.68
CA ALA A 162 -23.91 18.26 -21.44
C ALA A 162 -23.92 19.69 -20.87
N SER A 163 -23.02 20.00 -19.91
CA SER A 163 -22.59 21.38 -19.70
C SER A 163 -21.21 21.49 -19.04
N THR A 164 -20.26 21.95 -19.85
CA THR A 164 -19.35 23.08 -19.64
C THR A 164 -18.67 23.28 -18.27
N MET A 165 -17.34 23.15 -18.30
CA MET A 165 -16.38 23.61 -17.30
C MET A 165 -16.47 25.13 -17.03
N ALA A 166 -16.46 25.52 -15.75
CA ALA A 166 -16.08 26.86 -15.27
C ALA A 166 -15.51 26.79 -13.84
N PRO A 167 -14.57 27.68 -13.44
CA PRO A 167 -13.73 27.55 -12.24
C PRO A 167 -14.36 28.14 -10.96
N PRO A 168 -13.79 27.88 -9.75
CA PRO A 168 -14.48 28.15 -8.50
C PRO A 168 -14.43 29.64 -8.10
N VAL A 169 -15.61 30.18 -7.75
CA VAL A 169 -15.75 31.47 -7.08
C VAL A 169 -15.79 31.24 -5.57
N GLU A 170 -14.84 31.85 -4.89
CA GLU A 170 -14.68 31.94 -3.44
C GLU A 170 -15.88 32.69 -2.82
N VAL A 171 -16.83 31.97 -2.22
CA VAL A 171 -17.94 32.56 -1.46
C VAL A 171 -17.57 32.64 0.01
N ARG A 172 -17.15 33.84 0.40
CA ARG A 172 -16.95 34.31 1.77
C ARG A 172 -18.32 34.42 2.46
N GLN A 173 -18.68 33.44 3.28
CA GLN A 173 -19.89 33.52 4.12
C GLN A 173 -19.67 34.48 5.29
N THR A 174 -20.32 35.65 5.24
CA THR A 174 -20.51 36.51 6.40
C THR A 174 -21.75 36.04 7.18
N LEU A 175 -21.52 35.54 8.39
CA LEU A 175 -22.55 35.35 9.43
C LEU A 175 -23.31 36.65 9.71
N PRO A 176 -24.65 36.64 9.81
CA PRO A 176 -25.36 37.66 10.55
C PRO A 176 -25.58 37.23 12.01
N ASP A 177 -25.14 38.12 12.89
CA ASP A 177 -25.32 38.14 14.35
C ASP A 177 -26.80 38.37 14.73
N PRO A 178 -27.43 37.57 15.62
CA PRO A 178 -28.82 37.79 16.02
C PRO A 178 -28.86 38.48 17.39
N ARG A 179 -28.74 39.81 17.44
CA ARG A 179 -29.10 40.57 18.64
C ARG A 179 -29.72 41.93 18.33
N VAL A 180 -30.87 42.14 18.97
CA VAL A 180 -31.54 43.40 19.37
C VAL A 180 -32.72 43.89 18.49
N GLY A 181 -33.88 44.00 19.15
CA GLY A 181 -35.05 44.81 18.78
C GLY A 181 -36.27 43.94 18.42
N GLY A 182 -37.32 43.78 19.23
CA GLY A 182 -37.90 44.69 20.22
C GLY A 182 -38.98 45.56 19.56
N ASP A 183 -40.14 44.98 19.25
CA ASP A 183 -41.35 45.76 18.95
C ASP A 183 -42.63 44.99 19.37
N PRO A 184 -43.42 45.47 20.35
CA PRO A 184 -44.66 44.87 20.78
C PRO A 184 -45.84 45.65 20.17
N HIS A 185 -46.21 45.36 18.93
CA HIS A 185 -47.49 45.84 18.39
C HIS A 185 -47.98 44.96 17.24
N PHE A 186 -48.55 43.80 17.55
CA PHE A 186 -49.42 43.13 16.60
C PHE A 186 -50.78 42.84 17.22
N GLN A 187 -51.75 43.52 16.64
CA GLN A 187 -53.11 43.73 17.06
C GLN A 187 -53.89 42.41 16.98
N GLU A 188 -54.45 42.00 18.13
CA GLU A 188 -55.46 40.95 18.21
C GLU A 188 -56.65 41.31 17.31
N SER A 189 -56.73 40.67 16.15
CA SER A 189 -57.92 40.65 15.30
C SER A 189 -58.59 39.29 15.47
N PHE A 190 -59.44 39.21 16.49
CA PHE A 190 -60.43 38.15 16.62
C PHE A 190 -61.55 38.41 15.60
N GLY A 191 -61.67 37.54 14.59
CA GLY A 191 -62.89 37.51 13.77
C GLY A 191 -62.68 37.14 12.31
N SER A 192 -62.41 35.87 12.02
CA SER A 192 -63.04 35.14 10.91
C SER A 192 -62.52 33.70 10.93
N ALA A 193 -63.43 32.74 11.13
CA ALA A 193 -63.13 31.32 10.99
C ALA A 193 -62.70 31.06 9.53
N PRO A 194 -61.47 30.59 9.26
CA PRO A 194 -61.13 30.13 7.94
C PRO A 194 -61.87 28.80 7.73
N SER A 195 -62.71 28.79 6.71
CA SER A 195 -63.31 27.59 6.14
C SER A 195 -62.23 26.52 5.99
N LEU A 196 -62.46 25.34 6.59
CA LEU A 196 -61.63 24.14 6.46
C LEU A 196 -61.69 23.67 5.00
N VAL A 197 -60.86 24.28 4.15
CA VAL A 197 -60.59 23.76 2.82
C VAL A 197 -59.90 22.41 3.00
N PRO A 198 -60.34 21.32 2.34
CA PRO A 198 -59.70 20.03 2.47
C PRO A 198 -58.24 20.17 2.03
N LEU A 199 -57.31 20.00 2.97
CA LEU A 199 -55.89 19.90 2.66
C LEU A 199 -55.72 18.75 1.68
N SER A 200 -55.48 19.10 0.41
CA SER A 200 -55.30 18.16 -0.69
C SER A 200 -54.27 17.09 -0.31
N VAL A 201 -54.74 15.85 -0.28
CA VAL A 201 -53.94 14.62 -0.06
C VAL A 201 -52.75 14.51 -1.01
N SER A 202 -52.76 15.26 -2.13
CA SER A 202 -51.67 15.38 -3.09
C SER A 202 -50.33 15.83 -2.48
N GLY A 203 -50.32 16.69 -1.46
CA GLY A 203 -49.07 17.20 -0.88
C GLY A 203 -48.22 16.14 -0.17
N ASN A 204 -48.84 15.04 0.29
CA ASN A 204 -48.11 13.97 0.96
C ASN A 204 -47.32 13.11 -0.03
N GLN A 205 -47.77 13.00 -1.28
CA GLN A 205 -47.08 12.19 -2.30
C GLN A 205 -45.81 12.90 -2.79
N ASP A 206 -45.88 14.22 -2.99
CA ASP A 206 -44.73 15.07 -3.34
C ASP A 206 -43.65 15.03 -2.24
N LEU A 207 -44.06 15.03 -0.97
CA LEU A 207 -43.14 14.90 0.16
C LEU A 207 -42.47 13.52 0.21
N VAL A 208 -43.17 12.44 -0.11
CA VAL A 208 -42.58 11.09 -0.14
C VAL A 208 -41.57 10.97 -1.29
N THR A 209 -41.88 11.52 -2.47
CA THR A 209 -40.93 11.54 -3.60
C THR A 209 -39.70 12.39 -3.29
N GLU A 210 -39.88 13.54 -2.63
CA GLU A 210 -38.75 14.38 -2.20
C GLU A 210 -37.89 13.65 -1.16
N ILE A 211 -38.50 12.99 -0.17
CA ILE A 211 -37.75 12.18 0.81
C ILE A 211 -36.97 11.05 0.13
N GLN A 212 -37.54 10.38 -0.87
CA GLN A 212 -36.85 9.34 -1.64
C GLN A 212 -35.68 9.92 -2.45
N HIS A 213 -35.91 11.07 -3.10
CA HIS A 213 -34.87 11.79 -3.84
C HIS A 213 -33.71 12.22 -2.92
N LEU A 214 -34.01 12.82 -1.75
CA LEU A 214 -33.01 13.19 -0.75
C LEU A 214 -32.23 11.97 -0.23
N LYS A 215 -32.90 10.82 -0.03
CA LYS A 215 -32.24 9.58 0.36
C LYS A 215 -31.29 9.07 -0.73
N GLN A 216 -31.70 9.15 -2.00
CA GLN A 216 -30.85 8.79 -3.13
C GLN A 216 -29.62 9.70 -3.18
N MET A 217 -29.80 11.02 -3.10
CA MET A 217 -28.66 11.95 -3.08
C MET A 217 -27.69 11.70 -1.91
N LEU A 218 -28.20 11.30 -0.74
CA LEU A 218 -27.34 10.92 0.39
C LEU A 218 -26.59 9.61 0.14
N ALA A 219 -27.23 8.63 -0.52
CA ALA A 219 -26.58 7.39 -0.91
C ALA A 219 -25.48 7.65 -1.95
N ASP A 220 -25.79 8.41 -3.01
CA ASP A 220 -24.84 8.78 -4.06
C ASP A 220 -23.66 9.57 -3.49
N ALA A 221 -23.91 10.50 -2.56
CA ALA A 221 -22.85 11.27 -1.90
C ALA A 221 -21.95 10.40 -1.00
N ASN A 222 -22.49 9.35 -0.39
CA ASN A 222 -21.69 8.40 0.38
C ASN A 222 -20.87 7.48 -0.54
N GLU A 223 -21.45 7.01 -1.64
CA GLU A 223 -20.75 6.22 -2.65
C GLU A 223 -19.60 7.02 -3.29
N GLU A 224 -19.82 8.30 -3.62
CA GLU A 224 -18.78 9.18 -4.13
C GLU A 224 -17.61 9.31 -3.14
N LYS A 225 -17.90 9.47 -1.84
CA LYS A 225 -16.87 9.51 -0.80
C LYS A 225 -16.11 8.20 -0.67
N ASP A 226 -16.80 7.07 -0.73
CA ASP A 226 -16.16 5.75 -0.69
C ASP A 226 -15.22 5.55 -1.88
N ILE A 227 -15.62 6.01 -3.07
CA ILE A 227 -14.76 6.03 -4.26
C ILE A 227 -13.54 6.93 -4.04
N GLN A 228 -13.71 8.13 -3.48
CA GLN A 228 -12.59 9.04 -3.18
C GLN A 228 -11.60 8.40 -2.20
N VAL A 229 -12.08 7.77 -1.12
CA VAL A 229 -11.25 7.06 -0.15
C VAL A 229 -10.50 5.90 -0.83
N ALA A 230 -11.17 5.14 -1.70
CA ALA A 230 -10.54 4.07 -2.46
C ALA A 230 -9.42 4.58 -3.37
N ILE A 231 -9.62 5.68 -4.08
CA ILE A 231 -8.59 6.31 -4.93
C ILE A 231 -7.37 6.71 -4.10
N VAL A 232 -7.57 7.40 -2.96
CA VAL A 232 -6.43 7.84 -2.14
C VAL A 232 -5.70 6.64 -1.52
N ARG A 233 -6.40 5.56 -1.16
CA ARG A 233 -5.76 4.31 -0.70
C ARG A 233 -4.89 3.68 -1.80
N ASP A 234 -5.37 3.64 -3.04
CA ASP A 234 -4.59 3.15 -4.17
C ASP A 234 -3.36 4.04 -4.44
N GLU A 235 -3.49 5.37 -4.34
CA GLU A 235 -2.36 6.30 -4.45
C GLU A 235 -1.30 6.07 -3.36
N VAL A 236 -1.73 5.92 -2.10
CA VAL A 236 -0.82 5.57 -0.99
C VAL A 236 -0.10 4.26 -1.28
N GLN A 237 -0.82 3.25 -1.80
CA GLN A 237 -0.22 1.96 -2.15
C GLN A 237 0.80 2.08 -3.28
N GLU A 238 0.54 2.88 -4.33
CA GLU A 238 1.50 3.12 -5.41
C GLU A 238 2.77 3.80 -4.87
N LYS A 239 2.62 4.82 -4.03
CA LYS A 239 3.74 5.54 -3.43
C LYS A 239 4.56 4.67 -2.48
N GLU A 240 3.91 3.78 -1.72
CA GLU A 240 4.61 2.78 -0.91
C GLU A 240 5.45 1.82 -1.77
N GLN A 241 4.94 1.40 -2.93
CA GLN A 241 5.69 0.58 -3.88
C GLN A 241 6.88 1.36 -4.45
N GLU A 242 6.71 2.65 -4.73
CA GLU A 242 7.79 3.54 -5.18
C GLU A 242 8.89 3.66 -4.11
N ILE A 243 8.54 3.86 -2.84
CA ILE A 243 9.51 3.84 -1.72
C ILE A 243 10.27 2.52 -1.67
N GLN A 244 9.58 1.38 -1.77
CA GLN A 244 10.23 0.07 -1.78
C GLN A 244 11.18 -0.10 -2.97
N ALA A 245 10.83 0.43 -4.15
CA ALA A 245 11.69 0.40 -5.32
C ALA A 245 12.93 1.28 -5.13
N LEU A 246 12.78 2.49 -4.58
CA LEU A 246 13.89 3.39 -4.25
C LEU A 246 14.83 2.76 -3.21
N LEU A 247 14.29 2.10 -2.18
CA LEU A 247 15.10 1.37 -1.18
C LEU A 247 15.93 0.24 -1.80
N ARG A 248 15.36 -0.53 -2.74
CA ARG A 248 16.13 -1.56 -3.47
C ARG A 248 17.23 -0.93 -4.29
N GLN A 249 16.93 0.14 -5.04
CA GLN A 249 17.93 0.85 -5.82
C GLN A 249 19.04 1.44 -4.95
N LYS A 250 18.71 2.00 -3.79
CA LYS A 250 19.68 2.50 -2.80
C LYS A 250 20.62 1.39 -2.36
N ASN A 251 20.08 0.24 -1.93
CA ASN A 251 20.87 -0.91 -1.52
C ASN A 251 21.81 -1.40 -2.64
N GLU A 252 21.33 -1.46 -3.89
CA GLU A 252 22.18 -1.81 -5.05
C GLU A 252 23.33 -0.81 -5.23
N THR A 253 23.08 0.50 -5.13
CA THR A 253 24.14 1.51 -5.21
C THR A 253 25.11 1.46 -4.03
N GLU A 254 24.65 1.16 -2.81
CA GLU A 254 25.53 0.97 -1.66
C GLU A 254 26.45 -0.23 -1.82
N VAL A 255 25.94 -1.32 -2.40
CA VAL A 255 26.75 -2.51 -2.73
C VAL A 255 27.82 -2.15 -3.77
N LEU A 256 27.43 -1.47 -4.85
CA LEU A 256 28.38 -1.01 -5.88
C LEU A 256 29.44 -0.06 -5.32
N LEU A 257 29.04 0.86 -4.43
CA LEU A 257 29.97 1.75 -3.73
C LEU A 257 30.95 0.97 -2.84
N ARG A 258 30.46 -0.04 -2.11
CA ARG A 258 31.31 -0.90 -1.27
C ARG A 258 32.32 -1.66 -2.12
N GLU A 259 31.89 -2.24 -3.23
CA GLU A 259 32.77 -2.94 -4.17
C GLU A 259 33.81 -1.99 -4.80
N ALA A 260 33.40 -0.79 -5.22
CA ALA A 260 34.31 0.20 -5.79
C ALA A 260 35.35 0.67 -4.75
N ARG A 261 34.94 0.90 -3.50
CA ARG A 261 35.85 1.23 -2.39
C ARG A 261 36.84 0.09 -2.11
N GLN A 262 36.37 -1.16 -2.10
CA GLN A 262 37.25 -2.33 -1.95
C GLN A 262 38.26 -2.46 -3.09
N LYS A 263 37.86 -2.19 -4.34
CA LYS A 263 38.79 -2.17 -5.49
C LYS A 263 39.87 -1.11 -5.31
N ILE A 264 39.49 0.12 -4.97
CA ILE A 264 40.44 1.20 -4.67
C ILE A 264 41.40 0.80 -3.55
N GLU A 265 40.90 0.17 -2.49
CA GLU A 265 41.74 -0.29 -1.36
C GLU A 265 42.72 -1.39 -1.80
N SER A 266 42.25 -2.36 -2.59
CA SER A 266 43.08 -3.45 -3.10
C SER A 266 44.15 -3.00 -4.10
N GLU A 267 43.87 -1.96 -4.89
CA GLU A 267 44.82 -1.38 -5.86
C GLU A 267 45.76 -0.35 -5.20
N ALA A 268 45.30 0.34 -4.15
CA ALA A 268 46.12 1.29 -3.39
C ALA A 268 47.14 0.60 -2.48
N SER A 269 46.85 -0.61 -1.97
CA SER A 269 47.77 -1.37 -1.12
C SER A 269 49.12 -1.71 -1.80
N PRO A 270 49.18 -2.17 -3.06
CA PRO A 270 50.45 -2.38 -3.78
C PRO A 270 51.03 -1.12 -4.44
N ALA A 271 50.25 -0.06 -4.64
CA ALA A 271 50.69 1.16 -5.31
C ALA A 271 51.62 2.06 -4.48
N ALA A 272 51.79 1.79 -3.17
CA ALA A 272 52.76 2.51 -2.33
C ALA A 272 54.21 2.32 -2.81
N ASP A 273 54.50 1.22 -3.52
CA ASP A 273 55.86 0.88 -3.99
C ASP A 273 56.03 0.96 -5.52
N ALA A 274 54.96 1.13 -6.30
CA ALA A 274 55.00 1.10 -7.77
C ALA A 274 54.59 2.44 -8.41
N SER A 275 55.57 3.14 -9.01
CA SER A 275 55.42 4.48 -9.61
C SER A 275 54.83 4.47 -11.04
N SER A 276 53.86 3.59 -11.36
CA SER A 276 53.25 3.60 -12.69
C SER A 276 52.22 4.72 -12.81
N PRO A 277 52.37 5.70 -13.73
CA PRO A 277 51.40 6.77 -13.92
C PRO A 277 50.02 6.26 -14.39
N GLU A 278 49.96 5.09 -15.03
CA GLU A 278 48.71 4.45 -15.45
C GLU A 278 47.87 4.00 -14.25
N GLN A 279 48.49 3.41 -13.23
CA GLN A 279 47.79 2.97 -12.00
C GLN A 279 47.23 4.16 -11.21
N LEU A 280 47.96 5.28 -11.19
CA LEU A 280 47.47 6.51 -10.58
C LEU A 280 46.26 7.09 -11.32
N ALA A 281 46.24 7.03 -12.66
CA ALA A 281 45.11 7.48 -13.47
C ALA A 281 43.88 6.60 -13.24
N GLU A 282 44.05 5.28 -13.15
CA GLU A 282 42.96 4.33 -12.86
C GLU A 282 42.37 4.56 -11.46
N VAL A 283 43.21 4.72 -10.43
CA VAL A 283 42.76 5.04 -9.07
C VAL A 283 42.02 6.39 -9.01
N GLN A 284 42.48 7.40 -9.76
CA GLN A 284 41.76 8.68 -9.88
C GLN A 284 40.39 8.52 -10.56
N GLN A 285 40.30 7.71 -11.61
CA GLN A 285 39.05 7.41 -12.29
C GLN A 285 38.07 6.66 -11.37
N LEU A 286 38.55 5.68 -10.59
CA LEU A 286 37.74 4.97 -9.62
C LEU A 286 37.25 5.89 -8.49
N ARG A 287 38.09 6.79 -7.99
CA ARG A 287 37.68 7.81 -7.01
C ARG A 287 36.60 8.73 -7.55
N ALA A 288 36.69 9.15 -8.81
CA ALA A 288 35.65 9.95 -9.46
C ALA A 288 34.32 9.17 -9.57
N LYS A 289 34.36 7.88 -9.93
CA LYS A 289 33.18 7.01 -9.95
C LYS A 289 32.55 6.81 -8.56
N VAL A 290 33.36 6.70 -7.51
CA VAL A 290 32.87 6.64 -6.12
C VAL A 290 32.16 7.94 -5.74
N ALA A 291 32.77 9.10 -6.03
CA ALA A 291 32.15 10.40 -5.76
C ALA A 291 30.81 10.57 -6.53
N GLU A 292 30.74 10.13 -7.79
CA GLU A 292 29.51 10.17 -8.58
C GLU A 292 28.43 9.25 -7.98
N ALA A 293 28.79 8.04 -7.57
CA ALA A 293 27.85 7.10 -6.97
C ALA A 293 27.38 7.55 -5.57
N GLU A 294 28.24 8.21 -4.78
CA GLU A 294 27.86 8.86 -3.52
C GLU A 294 26.85 9.99 -3.74
N ALA A 295 27.07 10.86 -4.74
CA ALA A 295 26.12 11.90 -5.09
C ALA A 295 24.76 11.33 -5.55
N LYS A 296 24.76 10.20 -6.29
CA LYS A 296 23.52 9.49 -6.67
C LYS A 296 22.82 8.87 -5.47
N LEU A 297 23.56 8.37 -4.48
CA LEU A 297 23.00 7.86 -3.23
C LEU A 297 22.28 8.97 -2.47
N GLU A 298 22.94 10.11 -2.27
CA GLU A 298 22.37 11.28 -1.58
C GLU A 298 21.10 11.80 -2.30
N ALA A 299 21.13 11.88 -3.64
CA ALA A 299 19.96 12.27 -4.42
C ALA A 299 18.78 11.30 -4.25
N ARG A 300 19.04 9.99 -4.16
CA ARG A 300 17.99 8.98 -3.93
C ARG A 300 17.44 9.04 -2.51
N GLU A 301 18.28 9.28 -1.51
CA GLU A 301 17.81 9.49 -0.13
C GLU A 301 16.89 10.72 -0.02
N ALA A 302 17.23 11.81 -0.72
CA ALA A 302 16.38 12.99 -0.81
C ALA A 302 15.04 12.68 -1.51
N GLN A 303 15.06 11.88 -2.59
CA GLN A 303 13.84 11.45 -3.27
C GLN A 303 12.97 10.55 -2.38
N GLU A 304 13.56 9.58 -1.68
CA GLU A 304 12.84 8.72 -0.73
C GLU A 304 12.18 9.55 0.38
N ALA A 305 12.90 10.53 0.94
CA ALA A 305 12.36 11.43 1.96
C ALA A 305 11.18 12.25 1.44
N ALA A 306 11.26 12.75 0.20
CA ALA A 306 10.17 13.49 -0.43
C ALA A 306 8.92 12.64 -0.65
N VAL A 307 9.07 11.42 -1.20
CA VAL A 307 7.94 10.50 -1.42
C VAL A 307 7.35 10.03 -0.08
N SER A 308 8.18 9.78 0.92
CA SER A 308 7.73 9.42 2.28
C SER A 308 6.89 10.53 2.92
N ALA A 309 7.27 11.80 2.74
CA ALA A 309 6.47 12.94 3.20
C ALA A 309 5.12 13.03 2.48
N GLU A 310 5.08 12.76 1.17
CA GLU A 310 3.84 12.71 0.38
C GLU A 310 2.89 11.60 0.88
N VAL A 311 3.43 10.40 1.17
CA VAL A 311 2.65 9.29 1.76
C VAL A 311 2.06 9.68 3.12
N GLN A 312 2.84 10.36 3.98
CA GLN A 312 2.33 10.82 5.27
C GLN A 312 1.19 11.84 5.10
N GLN A 313 1.31 12.75 4.13
CA GLN A 313 0.26 13.71 3.82
C GLN A 313 -1.01 13.03 3.28
N LEU A 314 -0.88 12.07 2.37
CA LEU A 314 -2.02 11.33 1.83
C LEU A 314 -2.71 10.51 2.92
N ARG A 315 -1.96 9.82 3.78
CA ARG A 315 -2.53 9.09 4.92
C ARG A 315 -3.29 10.00 5.88
N ALA A 316 -2.79 11.21 6.14
CA ALA A 316 -3.49 12.21 6.94
C ALA A 316 -4.81 12.64 6.28
N ARG A 317 -4.83 12.83 4.96
CA ARG A 317 -6.06 13.14 4.20
C ARG A 317 -7.07 11.99 4.23
N VAL A 318 -6.60 10.74 4.12
CA VAL A 318 -7.48 9.56 4.29
C VAL A 318 -8.10 9.57 5.68
N ALA A 319 -7.29 9.72 6.72
CA ALA A 319 -7.78 9.74 8.10
C ALA A 319 -8.79 10.87 8.35
N GLU A 320 -8.59 12.06 7.77
CA GLU A 320 -9.55 13.17 7.84
C GLU A 320 -10.85 12.83 7.10
N SER A 321 -10.76 12.31 5.87
CA SER A 321 -11.95 11.90 5.09
C SER A 321 -12.73 10.76 5.73
N GLU A 322 -12.04 9.81 6.36
CA GLU A 322 -12.63 8.71 7.12
C GLU A 322 -13.30 9.23 8.40
N ALA A 323 -12.66 10.14 9.13
CA ALA A 323 -13.27 10.80 10.28
C ALA A 323 -14.50 11.66 9.90
N GLU A 324 -14.49 12.31 8.73
CA GLU A 324 -15.66 13.03 8.20
C GLU A 324 -16.79 12.08 7.76
N ALA A 325 -16.44 10.90 7.23
CA ALA A 325 -17.41 9.86 6.90
C ALA A 325 -18.00 9.24 8.16
N GLU A 326 -17.17 8.95 9.16
CA GLU A 326 -17.56 8.34 10.44
C GLU A 326 -18.30 9.32 11.35
N GLY A 327 -17.92 10.60 11.35
CA GLY A 327 -18.65 11.69 12.02
C GLY A 327 -20.02 12.00 11.39
N ARG A 328 -20.30 11.47 10.20
CA ARG A 328 -21.61 11.49 9.54
C ARG A 328 -22.39 10.19 9.67
N MET A 329 -21.86 9.19 10.38
CA MET A 329 -22.66 8.06 10.82
C MET A 329 -23.92 8.57 11.54
N PRO A 330 -25.07 7.92 11.30
CA PRO A 330 -26.36 8.45 11.73
C PRO A 330 -26.34 8.73 13.24
N PRO A 331 -27.14 9.70 13.71
CA PRO A 331 -27.32 9.90 15.14
C PRO A 331 -27.59 8.54 15.81
N PRO A 332 -27.32 8.38 17.13
CA PRO A 332 -27.64 7.19 17.92
C PRO A 332 -29.14 6.80 17.94
N ASP A 333 -29.92 7.27 16.98
CA ASP A 333 -31.34 7.12 16.79
C ASP A 333 -31.78 5.67 16.50
N GLN A 334 -30.87 4.71 16.27
CA GLN A 334 -31.27 3.28 16.39
C GLN A 334 -31.59 2.91 17.84
N SER A 335 -30.92 3.54 18.82
CA SER A 335 -31.31 3.47 20.23
C SER A 335 -32.64 4.17 20.48
N SER A 336 -32.90 5.29 19.80
CA SER A 336 -34.19 5.99 19.83
C SER A 336 -35.32 5.19 19.19
N GLU A 337 -35.08 4.49 18.09
CA GLU A 337 -36.07 3.63 17.42
C GLU A 337 -36.36 2.38 18.27
N VAL A 338 -35.33 1.76 18.86
CA VAL A 338 -35.52 0.67 19.84
C VAL A 338 -36.27 1.18 21.08
N LEU A 339 -35.97 2.39 21.58
CA LEU A 339 -36.69 3.01 22.68
C LEU A 339 -38.14 3.37 22.31
N GLN A 340 -38.41 3.84 21.09
CA GLN A 340 -39.75 4.12 20.58
C GLN A 340 -40.57 2.86 20.37
N LEU A 341 -39.96 1.78 19.86
CA LEU A 341 -40.61 0.47 19.74
C LEU A 341 -40.94 -0.11 21.11
N ARG A 342 -40.05 0.05 22.10
CA ARG A 342 -40.27 -0.36 23.48
C ARG A 342 -41.41 0.44 24.13
N ALA A 343 -41.42 1.76 23.95
CA ALA A 343 -42.50 2.61 24.43
C ALA A 343 -43.85 2.26 23.80
N ARG A 344 -43.89 1.94 22.49
CA ARG A 344 -45.10 1.48 21.80
C ARG A 344 -45.58 0.11 22.27
N ALA A 345 -44.65 -0.80 22.59
CA ALA A 345 -44.99 -2.10 23.17
C ALA A 345 -45.59 -1.92 24.57
N ASP A 346 -44.99 -1.07 25.41
CA ASP A 346 -45.50 -0.74 26.76
C ASP A 346 -46.90 -0.08 26.69
N GLU A 347 -47.13 0.82 25.72
CA GLU A 347 -48.44 1.44 25.47
C GLU A 347 -49.50 0.41 25.03
N ALA A 348 -49.15 -0.51 24.13
CA ALA A 348 -50.05 -1.57 23.68
C ALA A 348 -50.41 -2.54 24.81
N GLU A 349 -49.45 -2.89 25.67
CA GLU A 349 -49.68 -3.73 26.84
C GLU A 349 -50.58 -3.00 27.87
N ALA A 350 -50.36 -1.70 28.08
CA ALA A 350 -51.21 -0.88 28.93
C ALA A 350 -52.67 -0.83 28.41
N LEU A 351 -52.87 -0.70 27.10
CA LEU A 351 -54.21 -0.73 26.48
C LEU A 351 -54.88 -2.10 26.63
N LEU A 352 -54.16 -3.20 26.42
CA LEU A 352 -54.68 -4.56 26.64
C LEU A 352 -55.10 -4.77 28.10
N LYS A 353 -54.30 -4.28 29.04
CA LYS A 353 -54.59 -4.34 30.48
C LYS A 353 -55.80 -3.49 30.86
N ALA A 354 -55.95 -2.31 30.27
CA ALA A 354 -57.13 -1.46 30.44
C ALA A 354 -58.40 -2.10 29.86
N LEU A 355 -58.32 -2.78 28.71
CA LEU A 355 -59.42 -3.55 28.12
C LEU A 355 -59.79 -4.77 28.97
N GLN A 356 -58.82 -5.47 29.55
CA GLN A 356 -59.07 -6.58 30.48
C GLN A 356 -59.67 -6.13 31.81
N GLN A 357 -59.30 -4.95 32.31
CA GLN A 357 -59.86 -4.36 33.54
C GLN A 357 -61.22 -3.69 33.33
N ARG A 358 -61.67 -3.53 32.09
CA ARG A 358 -63.02 -3.07 31.77
C ARG A 358 -64.00 -4.19 32.14
N ASP A 359 -64.41 -4.17 33.39
CA ASP A 359 -65.28 -5.15 34.05
C ASP A 359 -66.44 -5.61 33.15
N PRO A 360 -66.68 -6.93 32.99
CA PRO A 360 -67.93 -7.44 32.42
C PRO A 360 -69.14 -7.23 33.36
N ALA A 361 -68.94 -6.59 34.52
CA ALA A 361 -69.90 -6.43 35.60
C ALA A 361 -70.71 -5.12 35.57
N ALA A 362 -70.94 -4.53 34.38
CA ALA A 362 -71.95 -3.49 34.19
C ALA A 362 -73.20 -4.01 33.45
N PRO A 363 -74.01 -4.92 34.01
CA PRO A 363 -75.38 -5.07 33.58
C PRO A 363 -76.23 -4.01 34.32
N SER A 364 -76.90 -3.09 33.61
CA SER A 364 -78.33 -2.75 33.86
C SER A 364 -78.89 -1.53 33.12
N GLU A 365 -78.13 -0.62 32.50
CA GLU A 365 -78.74 0.63 31.97
C GLU A 365 -78.82 0.81 30.45
N VAL A 366 -78.56 -0.22 29.65
CA VAL A 366 -78.73 -0.16 28.18
C VAL A 366 -79.51 -1.36 27.67
N GLN A 367 -80.74 -1.55 28.16
CA GLN A 367 -81.65 -2.62 27.70
C GLN A 367 -82.83 -2.13 26.86
N SER A 368 -82.77 -0.90 26.32
CA SER A 368 -83.92 -0.31 25.60
C SER A 368 -83.64 0.27 24.21
N ARG A 369 -82.42 0.20 23.66
CA ARG A 369 -82.20 0.59 22.26
C ARG A 369 -81.19 -0.31 21.57
N ASN A 370 -81.69 -1.01 20.54
CA ASN A 370 -80.97 -1.67 19.45
C ASN A 370 -80.58 -3.13 19.68
N SER A 371 -81.57 -4.01 19.49
CA SER A 371 -81.38 -5.29 18.81
C SER A 371 -80.93 -5.03 17.36
N ASP A 372 -79.95 -5.80 16.88
CA ASP A 372 -79.37 -5.85 15.51
C ASP A 372 -77.98 -5.20 15.29
N GLY A 373 -77.07 -5.31 16.27
CA GLY A 373 -75.63 -5.09 16.05
C GLY A 373 -74.82 -6.30 16.50
N ALA A 374 -74.17 -7.00 15.57
CA ALA A 374 -73.45 -8.26 15.81
C ALA A 374 -72.19 -8.06 16.69
N PRO A 375 -72.07 -8.74 17.85
CA PRO A 375 -70.92 -8.62 18.75
C PRO A 375 -69.69 -9.46 18.32
N GLN A 376 -69.54 -9.74 17.02
CA GLN A 376 -68.48 -10.62 16.50
C GLN A 376 -67.17 -9.90 16.18
N ASP A 377 -67.16 -8.58 16.03
CA ASP A 377 -66.01 -7.83 15.51
C ASP A 377 -64.90 -7.60 16.56
N ASP A 378 -65.28 -7.22 17.80
CA ASP A 378 -64.32 -6.92 18.87
C ASP A 378 -63.42 -8.12 19.25
N SER A 379 -63.94 -9.35 19.11
CA SER A 379 -63.16 -10.56 19.41
C SER A 379 -62.07 -10.83 18.37
N VAL A 380 -62.27 -10.42 17.11
CA VAL A 380 -61.29 -10.59 16.04
C VAL A 380 -60.19 -9.55 16.18
N GLU A 381 -60.54 -8.32 16.52
CA GLU A 381 -59.57 -7.24 16.73
C GLU A 381 -58.64 -7.54 17.92
N VAL A 382 -59.19 -8.05 19.04
CA VAL A 382 -58.37 -8.47 20.19
C VAL A 382 -57.43 -9.64 19.84
N GLN A 383 -57.86 -10.59 19.00
CA GLN A 383 -56.98 -11.67 18.53
C GLN A 383 -55.87 -11.14 17.61
N GLN A 384 -56.18 -10.24 16.69
CA GLN A 384 -55.18 -9.62 15.81
C GLN A 384 -54.14 -8.81 16.60
N LEU A 385 -54.57 -8.05 17.62
CA LEU A 385 -53.66 -7.31 18.49
C LEU A 385 -52.74 -8.24 19.29
N LYS A 386 -53.25 -9.38 19.76
CA LYS A 386 -52.42 -10.40 20.43
C LYS A 386 -51.37 -11.01 19.51
N THR A 387 -51.73 -11.35 18.27
CA THR A 387 -50.77 -11.87 17.29
C THR A 387 -49.70 -10.83 16.96
N ARG A 388 -50.09 -9.56 16.76
CA ARG A 388 -49.14 -8.48 16.50
C ARG A 388 -48.21 -8.21 17.68
N ALA A 389 -48.70 -8.33 18.91
CA ALA A 389 -47.89 -8.21 20.11
C ALA A 389 -46.86 -9.36 20.20
N SER A 390 -47.27 -10.61 19.97
CA SER A 390 -46.33 -11.75 19.98
C SER A 390 -45.27 -11.67 18.87
N GLU A 391 -45.65 -11.21 17.67
CA GLU A 391 -44.70 -11.01 16.57
C GLU A 391 -43.71 -9.87 16.88
N ALA A 392 -44.17 -8.81 17.57
CA ALA A 392 -43.30 -7.71 17.99
C ALA A 392 -42.30 -8.15 19.07
N GLU A 393 -42.74 -8.98 20.02
CA GLU A 393 -41.87 -9.58 21.05
C GLU A 393 -40.79 -10.47 20.42
N GLU A 394 -41.15 -11.36 19.48
CA GLU A 394 -40.20 -12.22 18.77
C GLU A 394 -39.17 -11.39 17.96
N ARG A 395 -39.62 -10.30 17.31
CA ARG A 395 -38.72 -9.37 16.62
C ARG A 395 -37.77 -8.64 17.57
N LEU A 396 -38.24 -8.23 18.75
CA LEU A 396 -37.39 -7.60 19.76
C LEU A 396 -36.34 -8.57 20.30
N GLU A 397 -36.72 -9.83 20.55
CA GLU A 397 -35.76 -10.87 20.97
C GLU A 397 -34.71 -11.14 19.88
N ALA A 398 -35.12 -11.22 18.61
CA ALA A 398 -34.20 -11.36 17.48
C ALA A 398 -33.22 -10.18 17.37
N LEU A 399 -33.71 -8.94 17.47
CA LEU A 399 -32.87 -7.74 17.44
C LEU A 399 -31.91 -7.67 18.63
N GLN A 400 -32.35 -8.07 19.83
CA GLN A 400 -31.47 -8.15 21.01
C GLN A 400 -30.33 -9.16 20.80
N LYS A 401 -30.64 -10.31 20.20
CA LYS A 401 -29.63 -11.32 19.86
C LYS A 401 -28.64 -10.83 18.82
N ASP A 402 -29.11 -10.11 17.80
CA ASP A 402 -28.25 -9.52 16.77
C ASP A 402 -27.34 -8.41 17.35
N ILE A 403 -27.85 -7.57 18.26
CA ILE A 403 -27.05 -6.57 18.97
C ILE A 403 -25.97 -7.25 19.80
N ALA A 404 -26.33 -8.27 20.59
CA ALA A 404 -25.36 -9.02 21.39
C ALA A 404 -24.28 -9.69 20.53
N ALA A 405 -24.67 -10.29 19.39
CA ALA A 405 -23.71 -10.89 18.45
C ALA A 405 -22.76 -9.85 17.83
N ARG A 406 -23.25 -8.63 17.55
CA ARG A 406 -22.41 -7.52 17.05
C ARG A 406 -21.46 -6.99 18.12
N GLU A 407 -21.90 -6.88 19.37
CA GLU A 407 -21.05 -6.48 20.50
C GLU A 407 -19.93 -7.50 20.76
N GLU A 408 -20.26 -8.80 20.69
CA GLU A 408 -19.27 -9.89 20.78
C GLU A 408 -18.27 -9.83 19.61
N ALA A 409 -18.76 -9.66 18.37
CA ALA A 409 -17.90 -9.52 17.20
C ALA A 409 -16.98 -8.29 17.29
N ALA A 410 -17.48 -7.16 17.77
CA ALA A 410 -16.69 -5.95 17.99
C ALA A 410 -15.61 -6.16 19.05
N THR A 411 -15.93 -6.90 20.13
CA THR A 411 -14.97 -7.25 21.18
C THR A 411 -13.86 -8.15 20.64
N ILE A 412 -14.21 -9.18 19.85
CA ILE A 412 -13.24 -10.07 19.20
C ILE A 412 -12.35 -9.28 18.23
N GLN A 413 -12.93 -8.37 17.44
CA GLN A 413 -12.17 -7.54 16.51
C GLN A 413 -11.20 -6.59 17.24
N SER A 414 -11.64 -5.99 18.35
CA SER A 414 -10.78 -5.14 19.20
C SER A 414 -9.62 -5.93 19.79
N GLN A 415 -9.88 -7.13 20.32
CA GLN A 415 -8.84 -8.04 20.84
C GLN A 415 -7.86 -8.48 19.75
N ALA A 416 -8.34 -8.77 18.53
CA ALA A 416 -7.48 -9.12 17.41
C ALA A 416 -6.54 -7.97 17.02
N LYS A 417 -7.05 -6.73 16.95
CA LYS A 417 -6.22 -5.53 16.69
C LYS A 417 -5.19 -5.30 17.80
N GLN A 418 -5.57 -5.51 19.06
CA GLN A 418 -4.64 -5.37 20.18
C GLN A 418 -3.52 -6.44 20.12
N ALA A 419 -3.87 -7.70 19.82
CA ALA A 419 -2.89 -8.77 19.65
C ALA A 419 -1.93 -8.51 18.48
N GLU A 420 -2.43 -7.96 17.36
CA GLU A 420 -1.61 -7.55 16.22
C GLU A 420 -0.62 -6.44 16.59
N LEU A 421 -1.08 -5.43 17.34
CA LEU A 421 -0.22 -4.35 17.83
C LEU A 421 0.87 -4.86 18.78
N GLU A 422 0.53 -5.76 19.70
CA GLU A 422 1.48 -6.39 20.62
C GLU A 422 2.51 -7.24 19.86
N ALA A 423 2.09 -8.02 18.86
CA ALA A 423 2.99 -8.78 18.01
C ALA A 423 3.95 -7.87 17.21
N TRP A 424 3.45 -6.76 16.69
CA TRP A 424 4.28 -5.76 16.01
C TRP A 424 5.30 -5.12 16.95
N GLN A 425 4.90 -4.74 18.17
CA GLN A 425 5.79 -4.19 19.19
C GLN A 425 6.89 -5.19 19.59
N GLN A 426 6.55 -6.47 19.76
CA GLN A 426 7.54 -7.53 20.05
C GLN A 426 8.54 -7.69 18.91
N LYS A 427 8.08 -7.67 17.65
CA LYS A 427 8.96 -7.75 16.48
C LYS A 427 9.89 -6.54 16.39
N HIS A 428 9.38 -5.34 16.66
CA HIS A 428 10.18 -4.12 16.70
C HIS A 428 11.23 -4.17 17.82
N ALA A 429 10.85 -4.63 19.01
CA ALA A 429 11.79 -4.82 20.13
C ALA A 429 12.90 -5.83 19.80
N ALA A 430 12.55 -6.95 19.15
CA ALA A 430 13.52 -7.96 18.72
C ALA A 430 14.52 -7.40 17.70
N SER A 431 14.03 -6.68 16.68
CA SER A 431 14.88 -6.04 15.67
C SER A 431 15.77 -4.95 16.28
N SER A 432 15.23 -4.15 17.22
CA SER A 432 16.02 -3.16 17.96
C SER A 432 17.15 -3.82 18.77
N ALA A 433 16.87 -4.92 19.45
CA ALA A 433 17.88 -5.68 20.19
C ALA A 433 18.98 -6.25 19.28
N GLU A 434 18.62 -6.75 18.09
CA GLU A 434 19.58 -7.20 17.08
C GLU A 434 20.51 -6.07 16.62
N VAL A 435 19.97 -4.87 16.37
CA VAL A 435 20.78 -3.69 16.02
C VAL A 435 21.75 -3.32 17.14
N VAL A 436 21.33 -3.39 18.40
CA VAL A 436 22.23 -3.15 19.55
C VAL A 436 23.35 -4.20 19.60
N GLN A 437 23.04 -5.48 19.37
CA GLN A 437 24.06 -6.54 19.32
C GLN A 437 25.05 -6.32 18.17
N LEU A 438 24.59 -5.95 16.98
CA LEU A 438 25.46 -5.66 15.84
C LEU A 438 26.38 -4.46 16.12
N ARG A 439 25.88 -3.40 16.77
CA ARG A 439 26.71 -2.27 17.20
C ARG A 439 27.77 -2.68 18.22
N ALA A 440 27.44 -3.55 19.18
CA ALA A 440 28.41 -4.06 20.13
C ALA A 440 29.52 -4.88 19.43
N ARG A 441 29.15 -5.75 18.48
CA ARG A 441 30.12 -6.52 17.68
C ARG A 441 31.01 -5.63 16.80
N LEU A 442 30.45 -4.56 16.23
CA LEU A 442 31.25 -3.58 15.49
C LEU A 442 32.27 -2.89 16.39
N ALA A 443 31.88 -2.50 17.61
CA ALA A 443 32.81 -1.90 18.57
C ALA A 443 33.94 -2.87 18.99
N GLU A 444 33.65 -4.17 19.15
CA GLU A 444 34.67 -5.19 19.41
C GLU A 444 35.66 -5.30 18.25
N VAL A 445 35.17 -5.37 17.01
CA VAL A 445 36.02 -5.42 15.80
C VAL A 445 36.87 -4.15 15.66
N GLU A 446 36.32 -2.98 15.98
CA GLU A 446 37.08 -1.72 15.98
C GLU A 446 38.22 -1.73 17.01
N GLU A 447 37.99 -2.26 18.21
CA GLU A 447 39.05 -2.41 19.22
C GLU A 447 40.10 -3.46 18.82
N GLU A 448 39.69 -4.58 18.21
CA GLU A 448 40.63 -5.56 17.64
C GLU A 448 41.48 -4.93 16.53
N LEU A 449 40.87 -4.14 15.65
CA LEU A 449 41.58 -3.44 14.57
C LEU A 449 42.58 -2.42 15.13
N LYS A 450 42.19 -1.65 16.16
CA LYS A 450 43.13 -0.77 16.88
C LYS A 450 44.26 -1.58 17.51
N ALA A 451 43.99 -2.71 18.15
CA ALA A 451 45.02 -3.55 18.75
C ALA A 451 46.02 -4.07 17.70
N LEU A 452 45.53 -4.50 16.53
CA LEU A 452 46.35 -4.91 15.40
C LEU A 452 47.19 -3.75 14.85
N GLN A 453 46.63 -2.55 14.73
CA GLN A 453 47.38 -1.36 14.30
C GLN A 453 48.53 -1.03 15.27
N HIS A 454 48.29 -1.08 16.58
CA HIS A 454 49.34 -0.86 17.59
C HIS A 454 50.41 -1.97 17.54
N SER A 455 49.98 -3.23 17.37
CA SER A 455 50.89 -4.36 17.23
C SER A 455 51.74 -4.30 15.96
N ALA A 456 51.19 -3.76 14.86
CA ALA A 456 51.89 -3.61 13.59
C ALA A 456 52.87 -2.43 13.58
N ALA A 457 52.58 -1.36 14.33
CA ALA A 457 53.46 -0.19 14.43
C ALA A 457 54.76 -0.48 15.20
N ALA A 458 54.71 -1.32 16.23
CA ALA A 458 55.87 -1.66 17.06
C ALA A 458 57.07 -2.27 16.29
N PRO A 459 56.91 -3.28 15.41
CA PRO A 459 58.03 -3.84 14.66
C PRO A 459 58.60 -2.88 13.62
N VAL A 460 57.79 -1.98 13.04
CA VAL A 460 58.26 -0.98 12.06
C VAL A 460 59.18 0.03 12.73
N GLN A 461 58.80 0.58 13.89
CA GLN A 461 59.65 1.49 14.64
C GLN A 461 60.95 0.83 15.10
N HIS A 462 60.90 -0.42 15.56
CA HIS A 462 62.11 -1.17 15.92
C HIS A 462 63.04 -1.45 14.73
N ALA A 463 62.50 -1.67 13.53
CA ALA A 463 63.29 -1.85 12.32
C ALA A 463 63.98 -0.55 11.89
N GLU A 464 63.27 0.58 11.93
CA GLU A 464 63.83 1.91 11.65
C GLU A 464 64.94 2.29 12.64
N ASP A 465 64.71 2.09 13.93
CA ASP A 465 65.71 2.34 14.98
C ASP A 465 66.96 1.45 14.81
N ALA A 466 66.77 0.18 14.46
CA ALA A 466 67.87 -0.73 14.18
C ALA A 466 68.68 -0.30 12.95
N GLN A 467 68.01 0.20 11.91
CA GLN A 467 68.65 0.74 10.70
C GLN A 467 69.39 2.05 10.98
N ALA A 468 68.80 2.97 11.74
CA ALA A 468 69.45 4.19 12.19
C ALA A 468 70.69 3.90 13.05
N ALA A 469 70.61 2.96 13.99
CA ALA A 469 71.74 2.51 14.80
C ALA A 469 72.84 1.83 13.96
N LYS A 470 72.49 1.18 12.85
CA LYS A 470 73.48 0.66 11.89
C LYS A 470 74.16 1.80 11.12
N ALA A 471 73.39 2.76 10.60
CA ALA A 471 73.94 3.90 9.87
C ALA A 471 74.90 4.73 10.74
N LEU A 472 74.58 4.96 12.02
CA LEU A 472 75.48 5.66 12.95
C LEU A 472 76.79 4.90 13.20
N ARG A 473 76.76 3.56 13.25
CA ARG A 473 77.97 2.74 13.35
C ARG A 473 78.85 2.86 12.11
N ASP A 474 78.25 2.89 10.93
CA ASP A 474 78.98 3.04 9.67
C ASP A 474 79.62 4.43 9.54
N VAL A 475 78.90 5.50 9.91
CA VAL A 475 79.44 6.88 9.97
C VAL A 475 80.62 6.96 10.93
N ARG A 476 80.48 6.36 12.13
CA ARG A 476 81.57 6.32 13.11
C ARG A 476 82.79 5.57 12.56
N MET A 477 82.61 4.40 11.99
CA MET A 477 83.69 3.62 11.37
C MET A 477 84.39 4.41 10.27
N HIS A 478 83.64 5.13 9.44
CA HIS A 478 84.21 5.95 8.38
C HIS A 478 85.01 7.13 8.94
N ALA A 479 84.51 7.80 9.98
CA ALA A 479 85.24 8.86 10.67
C ALA A 479 86.54 8.36 11.31
N GLU A 480 86.51 7.18 11.94
CA GLU A 480 87.70 6.51 12.50
C GLU A 480 88.73 6.19 11.40
N GLN A 481 88.31 5.70 10.23
CA GLN A 481 89.18 5.49 9.07
C GLN A 481 89.78 6.78 8.53
N GLN A 482 88.99 7.85 8.42
CA GLN A 482 89.47 9.16 7.98
C GLN A 482 90.51 9.72 8.96
N LEU A 483 90.27 9.62 10.26
CA LEU A 483 91.24 10.02 11.29
C LEU A 483 92.54 9.22 11.20
N ALA A 484 92.45 7.89 11.04
CA ALA A 484 93.63 7.04 10.85
C ALA A 484 94.43 7.45 9.60
N TRP A 485 93.74 7.74 8.49
CA TRP A 485 94.38 8.21 7.27
C TRP A 485 95.07 9.57 7.45
N ILE A 486 94.44 10.54 8.12
CA ILE A 486 95.04 11.84 8.44
C ILE A 486 96.29 11.65 9.30
N LEU A 487 96.22 10.84 10.36
CA LEU A 487 97.35 10.56 11.26
C LEU A 487 98.52 9.88 10.51
N GLN A 488 98.22 8.97 9.58
CA GLN A 488 99.22 8.36 8.71
C GLN A 488 99.89 9.39 7.81
N ARG A 489 99.11 10.30 7.21
CA ARG A 489 99.62 11.32 6.29
C ARG A 489 100.42 12.42 6.99
N MET A 490 100.08 12.75 8.23
CA MET A 490 100.85 13.70 9.05
C MET A 490 102.15 13.10 9.63
N GLY A 491 102.46 11.83 9.36
CA GLY A 491 103.67 11.17 9.88
C GLY A 491 103.67 10.91 11.38
N VAL A 492 102.55 11.18 12.07
CA VAL A 492 102.41 11.02 13.53
C VAL A 492 102.44 9.54 13.94
N THR A 493 102.04 8.64 13.05
CA THR A 493 102.05 7.19 13.30
C THR A 493 103.46 6.59 13.46
N HIS A 494 104.48 7.20 12.85
CA HIS A 494 105.87 6.75 13.02
C HIS A 494 106.45 7.13 14.39
N GLN A 495 106.09 8.29 14.93
CA GLN A 495 106.53 8.72 16.28
C GLN A 495 105.86 7.93 17.41
N ALA A 496 104.59 7.55 17.24
CA ALA A 496 103.88 6.73 18.23
C ALA A 496 104.41 5.28 18.31
N ALA A 497 104.77 4.68 17.17
CA ALA A 497 105.39 3.35 17.14
C ALA A 497 106.83 3.35 17.69
N GLU A 498 107.56 4.48 17.59
CA GLU A 498 108.87 4.66 18.21
C GLU A 498 108.77 4.81 19.73
N LEU A 499 107.76 5.53 20.25
CA LEU A 499 107.54 5.66 21.70
C LEU A 499 107.06 4.36 22.36
N GLN A 500 106.34 3.50 21.64
CA GLN A 500 105.94 2.17 22.16
C GLN A 500 107.11 1.18 22.26
N LYS A 501 108.19 1.38 21.48
CA LYS A 501 109.44 0.60 21.61
C LYS A 501 110.33 1.07 22.76
N VAL A 502 110.19 2.30 23.24
CA VAL A 502 111.01 2.85 24.35
C VAL A 502 110.39 2.56 25.73
N GLY A 503 109.12 2.14 25.80
CA GLY A 503 108.41 1.86 27.07
C GLY A 503 108.45 0.42 27.59
N ALA A 504 109.11 -0.53 26.90
CA ALA A 504 109.02 -1.97 27.22
C ALA A 504 110.13 -2.52 28.14
N THR A 505 110.89 -1.67 28.83
CA THR A 505 111.87 -2.10 29.85
C THR A 505 111.76 -1.24 31.10
N ALA A 506 110.70 -1.44 31.87
CA ALA A 506 110.69 -1.06 33.28
C ALA A 506 110.49 -2.34 34.11
N PRO A 507 111.48 -2.77 34.92
CA PRO A 507 111.31 -3.90 35.81
C PRO A 507 110.37 -3.52 36.96
N CYS A 508 109.31 -4.31 37.16
CA CYS A 508 108.54 -4.28 38.39
C CYS A 508 109.45 -4.69 39.56
N VAL A 509 109.57 -3.80 40.55
CA VAL A 509 110.02 -4.10 41.92
C VAL A 509 108.78 -4.24 42.79
#